data_AF-A0A0N4YCM8-F1
#
_entry.id   AF-A0A0N4YCM8-F1
#
_cell.length_a   1.000
_cell.length_b   1.000
_cell.length_c   1.000
_cell.angle_alpha   90.00
_cell.angle_beta   90.00
_cell.angle_gamma   90.00
#
_symmetry.space_group_name_H-M   'P 1'
#
loop_
_entity.id
_entity.type
_entity.pdbx_description
1 polymer ?
#
loop_
_entity_poly.entity_id
_entity_poly.type
_entity_poly.pdbx_seq_one_letter_code
_entity_poly.pdbx_strand_id
1 'polypeptide(L)'
;RGSPSAIATFNYGTALIRSTKSDVIEGSGLLEKLLREEPDDINKRDYVYFLAIANARLRNYDRALAYIDILLAAETHNRQASQLRDIIEKRMKKGEVSLKFQFITLISISSIFTTSQLLVLLVAEAVHGLFGLAVIGGGALVLTGIVAALFAAKK
;
A
#
# COMPACT_ATOMS: atom_id res chain seq x y z
N ARG A 1 0.14 -7.10 45.01
CA ARG A 1 0.96 -7.67 43.92
C ARG A 1 2.01 -6.61 43.58
N GLY A 2 3.30 -6.93 43.62
CA GLY A 2 4.38 -5.97 43.28
C GLY A 2 4.49 -5.77 41.78
N SER A 3 5.18 -4.71 41.35
CA SER A 3 5.52 -4.49 39.95
C SER A 3 6.39 -5.64 39.42
N PRO A 4 6.15 -6.13 38.19
CA PRO A 4 7.00 -7.15 37.58
C PRO A 4 8.42 -6.62 37.38
N SER A 5 9.42 -7.51 37.44
CA SER A 5 10.82 -7.13 37.19
C SER A 5 11.04 -6.72 35.73
N ALA A 6 12.03 -5.87 35.48
CA ALA A 6 12.41 -5.42 34.15
C ALA A 6 12.63 -6.58 33.16
N ILE A 7 13.33 -7.62 33.61
CA ILE A 7 13.62 -8.83 32.82
C ILE A 7 12.33 -9.60 32.48
N ALA A 8 11.41 -9.73 33.43
CA ALA A 8 10.13 -10.40 33.18
C ALA A 8 9.28 -9.62 32.16
N THR A 9 9.20 -8.30 32.32
CA THR A 9 8.52 -7.41 31.37
C THR A 9 9.16 -7.46 30.00
N PHE A 10 10.49 -7.49 29.93
CA PHE A 10 11.24 -7.61 28.67
C PHE A 10 10.93 -8.94 27.97
N ASN A 11 11.05 -10.06 28.67
CA ASN A 11 10.77 -11.38 28.11
C ASN A 11 9.33 -11.47 27.58
N TYR A 12 8.38 -10.95 28.35
CA TYR A 12 6.98 -10.88 27.93
C TYR A 12 6.78 -9.98 26.69
N GLY A 13 7.35 -8.77 26.69
CA GLY A 13 7.26 -7.83 25.57
C GLY A 13 7.87 -8.40 24.28
N THR A 14 9.01 -9.08 24.35
CA THR A 14 9.60 -9.70 23.16
C THR A 14 8.78 -10.90 22.66
N ALA A 15 8.11 -11.65 23.55
CA ALA A 15 7.19 -12.71 23.15
C ALA A 15 5.98 -12.14 22.40
N LEU A 16 5.40 -11.04 22.90
CA LEU A 16 4.31 -10.31 22.23
C LEU A 16 4.72 -9.80 20.83
N ILE A 17 5.94 -9.26 20.70
CA ILE A 17 6.49 -8.83 19.38
C ILE A 17 6.55 -9.97 18.37
N ARG A 18 6.59 -11.24 18.79
CA ARG A 18 6.60 -12.40 17.89
C ARG A 18 5.20 -12.91 17.54
N SER A 19 4.16 -12.44 18.22
CA SER A 19 2.77 -12.87 18.07
C SER A 19 1.98 -12.08 17.01
N THR A 20 0.77 -11.59 17.32
CA THR A 20 -0.14 -10.90 16.41
C THR A 20 0.18 -9.40 16.27
N LYS A 21 -0.48 -8.70 15.34
CA LYS A 21 -0.25 -7.26 15.15
C LYS A 21 -0.65 -6.43 16.38
N SER A 22 -1.74 -6.80 17.07
CA SER A 22 -2.15 -6.14 18.31
C SER A 22 -1.10 -6.35 19.41
N ASP A 23 -0.60 -7.58 19.54
CA ASP A 23 0.39 -7.93 20.55
C ASP A 23 1.71 -7.19 20.29
N VAL A 24 2.11 -7.00 19.02
CA VAL A 24 3.29 -6.21 18.68
C VAL A 24 3.17 -4.77 19.19
N ILE A 25 1.98 -4.16 19.12
CA ILE A 25 1.74 -2.80 19.63
C ILE A 25 1.92 -2.80 21.15
N GLU A 26 1.28 -3.73 21.86
CA GLU A 26 1.40 -3.86 23.31
C GLU A 26 2.86 -4.10 23.74
N GLY A 27 3.53 -5.09 23.13
CA GLY A 27 4.91 -5.43 23.40
C GLY A 27 5.88 -4.27 23.13
N SER A 28 5.63 -3.49 22.07
CA SER A 28 6.42 -2.28 21.80
C SER A 28 6.24 -1.22 22.89
N GLY A 29 5.03 -1.02 23.39
CA GLY A 29 4.76 -0.10 24.49
C GLY A 29 5.45 -0.51 25.79
N LEU A 30 5.51 -1.81 26.10
CA LEU A 30 6.24 -2.33 27.25
C LEU A 30 7.75 -2.06 27.13
N LEU A 31 8.33 -2.27 25.96
CA LEU A 31 9.76 -2.00 25.71
C LEU A 31 10.09 -0.52 25.74
N GLU A 32 9.23 0.35 25.22
CA GLU A 32 9.41 1.81 25.32
C GLU A 32 9.34 2.29 26.78
N LYS A 33 8.47 1.68 27.58
CA LYS A 33 8.40 1.95 29.02
C LYS A 33 9.70 1.55 29.72
N LEU A 34 10.19 0.33 29.47
CA LEU A 34 11.47 -0.14 30.02
C LEU A 34 12.64 0.74 29.58
N LEU A 35 12.69 1.17 28.32
CA LEU A 35 13.74 2.05 27.80
C LEU A 35 13.81 3.40 28.52
N ARG A 36 12.68 3.92 29.00
CA ARG A 36 12.60 5.19 29.75
C ARG A 36 12.85 5.05 31.24
N GLU A 37 12.34 3.97 31.84
CA GLU A 37 12.31 3.80 33.30
C GLU A 37 13.53 3.07 33.85
N GLU A 38 14.19 2.21 33.06
CA GLU A 38 15.35 1.45 33.52
C GLU A 38 16.65 2.27 33.42
N PRO A 39 17.38 2.47 34.53
CA PRO A 39 18.60 3.27 34.53
C PRO A 39 19.77 2.56 33.82
N ASP A 40 19.79 1.21 33.81
CA ASP A 40 20.91 0.43 33.30
C ASP A 40 21.01 0.43 31.77
N ASP A 41 22.10 1.01 31.25
CA ASP A 41 22.34 1.13 29.81
C ASP A 41 22.59 -0.21 29.09
N ILE A 42 23.04 -1.24 29.82
CA ILE A 42 23.40 -2.55 29.25
C ILE A 42 22.20 -3.21 28.57
N ASN A 43 21.00 -3.08 29.16
CA ASN A 43 19.78 -3.69 28.61
C ASN A 43 19.08 -2.80 27.58
N LYS A 44 19.40 -1.50 27.53
CA LYS A 44 18.79 -0.55 26.58
C LYS A 44 19.11 -0.91 25.13
N ARG A 45 20.30 -1.46 24.89
CA ARG A 45 20.70 -1.97 23.58
C ARG A 45 19.71 -3.00 23.05
N ASP A 46 19.38 -3.99 23.87
CA ASP A 46 18.49 -5.08 23.49
C ASP A 46 17.06 -4.56 23.32
N TYR A 47 16.65 -3.57 24.15
CA TYR A 47 15.35 -2.91 23.99
C TYR A 47 15.24 -2.20 22.63
N VAL A 48 16.25 -1.42 22.26
CA VAL A 48 16.32 -0.71 20.97
C VAL A 48 16.30 -1.69 19.79
N TYR A 49 17.04 -2.79 19.89
CA TYR A 49 17.03 -3.84 18.86
C TYR A 49 15.62 -4.45 18.66
N PHE A 50 14.91 -4.79 19.74
CA PHE A 50 13.56 -5.32 19.64
C PHE A 50 12.51 -4.27 19.24
N LEU A 51 12.70 -3.00 19.59
CA LEU A 51 11.86 -1.89 19.14
C LEU A 51 11.97 -1.68 17.62
N ALA A 52 13.16 -1.84 17.05
CA ALA A 52 13.33 -1.84 15.60
C ALA A 52 12.56 -2.98 14.93
N ILE A 53 12.62 -4.20 15.48
CA ILE A 53 11.87 -5.35 14.97
C ILE A 53 10.36 -5.08 15.05
N ALA A 54 9.87 -4.56 16.17
CA ALA A 54 8.45 -4.24 16.37
C ALA A 54 7.96 -3.21 15.34
N ASN A 55 8.70 -2.11 15.15
CA ASN A 55 8.35 -1.07 14.19
C ASN A 55 8.42 -1.59 12.74
N ALA A 56 9.42 -2.42 12.41
CA ALA A 56 9.51 -3.05 11.09
C ALA A 56 8.31 -3.98 10.82
N ARG A 57 7.83 -4.72 11.83
CA ARG A 57 6.62 -5.55 11.72
C ARG A 57 5.35 -4.73 11.52
N LEU A 58 5.28 -3.55 12.13
CA LEU A 58 4.16 -2.62 11.97
C LEU A 58 4.21 -1.80 10.66
N ARG A 59 5.27 -2.00 9.84
CA ARG A 59 5.59 -1.22 8.63
C ARG A 59 5.92 0.25 8.90
N ASN A 60 6.31 0.58 10.13
CA ASN A 60 6.85 1.89 10.50
C ASN A 60 8.36 1.90 10.22
N TYR A 61 8.74 1.82 8.94
CA TYR A 61 10.12 1.58 8.54
C TYR A 61 11.06 2.73 8.94
N ASP A 62 10.60 3.99 8.91
CA ASP A 62 11.40 5.15 9.30
C ASP A 62 11.84 5.05 10.77
N ARG A 63 10.89 4.72 11.67
CA ARG A 63 11.18 4.50 13.10
C ARG A 63 12.06 3.27 13.30
N ALA A 64 11.84 2.20 12.54
CA ALA A 64 12.64 1.00 12.65
C ALA A 64 14.11 1.25 12.27
N LEU A 65 14.35 2.00 11.19
CA LEU A 65 15.69 2.40 10.76
C LEU A 65 16.34 3.33 11.78
N ALA A 66 15.61 4.32 12.30
CA ALA A 66 16.13 5.22 13.34
C ALA A 66 16.64 4.47 14.58
N TYR A 67 15.90 3.47 15.07
CA TYR A 67 16.35 2.64 16.19
C TYR A 67 17.63 1.85 15.85
N ILE A 68 17.72 1.26 14.65
CA ILE A 68 18.91 0.50 14.23
C ILE A 68 20.12 1.40 13.99
N ASP A 69 19.92 2.60 13.44
CA ASP A 69 21.02 3.54 13.21
C ASP A 69 21.59 4.05 14.54
N ILE A 70 20.76 4.29 15.56
CA ILE A 70 21.21 4.59 16.93
C ILE A 70 22.03 3.42 17.50
N LEU A 71 21.55 2.19 17.31
CA LEU A 71 22.26 0.99 17.78
C LEU A 71 23.62 0.81 17.09
N LEU A 72 23.69 1.03 15.77
CA LEU A 72 24.92 0.93 14.99
C LEU A 72 25.90 2.08 15.27
N ALA A 73 25.40 3.26 15.62
CA ALA A 73 26.24 4.37 16.06
C ALA A 73 26.95 4.06 17.39
N ALA A 74 26.28 3.34 18.29
CA ALA A 74 26.89 2.86 19.54
C ALA A 74 27.78 1.63 19.32
N GLU A 75 27.38 0.72 18.42
CA GLU A 75 28.08 -0.55 18.16
C GLU A 75 28.36 -0.76 16.67
N THR A 76 29.36 -0.08 16.16
CA THR A 76 29.72 -0.08 14.72
C THR A 76 30.03 -1.46 14.13
N HIS A 77 30.39 -2.44 14.96
CA HIS A 77 30.74 -3.80 14.52
C HIS A 77 29.62 -4.83 14.78
N ASN A 78 28.39 -4.37 15.08
CA ASN A 78 27.27 -5.25 15.32
C ASN A 78 26.68 -5.79 13.99
N ARG A 79 27.17 -6.98 13.58
CA ARG A 79 26.70 -7.66 12.36
C ARG A 79 25.20 -7.95 12.37
N GLN A 80 24.60 -8.21 13.53
CA GLN A 80 23.17 -8.51 13.62
C GLN A 80 22.33 -7.26 13.31
N ALA A 81 22.70 -6.11 13.89
CA ALA A 81 22.03 -4.84 13.61
C ALA A 81 22.17 -4.43 12.14
N SER A 82 23.36 -4.60 11.54
CA SER A 82 23.58 -4.32 10.12
C SER A 82 22.73 -5.20 9.20
N GLN A 83 22.65 -6.51 9.48
CA GLN A 83 21.80 -7.42 8.72
C GLN A 83 20.31 -7.07 8.84
N LEU A 84 19.87 -6.70 10.05
CA LEU A 84 18.49 -6.27 10.28
C LEU A 84 18.18 -4.98 9.51
N ARG A 85 19.11 -4.01 9.47
CA ARG A 85 19.00 -2.79 8.66
C ARG A 85 18.73 -3.12 7.19
N ASP A 86 19.54 -4.00 6.61
CA ASP A 86 19.40 -4.41 5.20
C ASP A 86 18.04 -5.07 4.93
N ILE A 87 17.56 -5.90 5.87
CA ILE A 87 16.26 -6.56 5.76
C ILE A 87 15.13 -5.52 5.80
N ILE A 88 15.22 -4.53 6.68
CA ILE A 88 14.23 -3.45 6.80
C ILE A 88 14.20 -2.63 5.50
N GLU A 89 15.35 -2.20 4.98
CA GLU A 89 15.43 -1.43 3.73
C GLU A 89 14.88 -2.20 2.54
N LYS A 90 15.21 -3.50 2.41
CA LYS A 90 14.68 -4.36 1.34
C LYS A 90 13.16 -4.45 1.40
N ARG A 91 12.58 -4.56 2.59
CA ARG A 91 11.11 -4.61 2.78
C ARG A 91 10.44 -3.28 2.47
N MET A 92 11.05 -2.16 2.88
CA MET A 92 10.58 -0.81 2.57
C MET A 92 10.51 -0.58 1.06
N LYS A 93 11.62 -0.82 0.34
CA LYS A 93 11.71 -0.66 -1.13
C LYS A 93 10.70 -1.54 -1.86
N LYS A 94 10.53 -2.80 -1.45
CA LYS A 94 9.54 -3.70 -2.05
C LYS A 94 8.10 -3.19 -1.86
N GLY A 95 7.79 -2.63 -0.69
CA GLY A 95 6.50 -2.02 -0.41
C GLY A 95 6.21 -0.82 -1.30
N GLU A 96 7.17 0.10 -1.45
CA GLU A 96 7.05 1.27 -2.30
C GLU A 96 6.82 0.93 -3.78
N VAL A 97 7.57 -0.04 -4.31
CA VAL A 97 7.41 -0.50 -5.69
C VAL A 97 6.02 -1.08 -5.92
N SER A 98 5.52 -1.89 -4.99
CA SER A 98 4.17 -2.46 -5.07
C SER A 98 3.08 -1.39 -5.05
N LEU A 99 3.20 -0.40 -4.17
CA LEU A 99 2.25 0.73 -4.09
C LEU A 99 2.26 1.55 -5.38
N LYS A 100 3.45 1.94 -5.87
CA LYS A 100 3.59 2.70 -7.13
C LYS A 100 2.95 1.95 -8.30
N PHE A 101 3.19 0.64 -8.40
CA PHE A 101 2.59 -0.19 -9.44
C PHE A 101 1.05 -0.22 -9.36
N GLN A 102 0.49 -0.36 -8.16
CA GLN A 102 -0.96 -0.31 -7.95
C GLN A 102 -1.55 1.05 -8.35
N PHE A 103 -0.92 2.16 -7.97
CA PHE A 103 -1.37 3.50 -8.34
C PHE A 103 -1.31 3.74 -9.86
N ILE A 104 -0.21 3.38 -10.52
CA ILE A 104 -0.06 3.51 -11.98
C ILE A 104 -1.15 2.71 -12.70
N THR A 105 -1.40 1.47 -12.26
CA THR A 105 -2.42 0.61 -12.85
C THR A 105 -3.82 1.22 -12.69
N LEU A 106 -4.13 1.76 -11.51
CA LEU A 106 -5.40 2.41 -11.21
C LEU A 106 -5.63 3.65 -12.10
N ILE A 107 -4.61 4.51 -12.24
CA ILE A 107 -4.67 5.71 -13.09
C ILE A 107 -4.86 5.34 -14.57
N SER A 108 -4.16 4.31 -15.05
CA SER A 108 -4.32 3.83 -16.43
C SER A 108 -5.74 3.33 -16.70
N ILE A 109 -6.31 2.53 -15.78
CA ILE A 109 -7.67 2.00 -15.93
C ILE A 109 -8.71 3.14 -15.91
N SER A 110 -8.60 4.09 -14.98
CA SER A 110 -9.54 5.22 -14.91
C SER A 110 -9.46 6.11 -16.15
N SER A 111 -8.26 6.29 -16.71
CA SER A 111 -8.05 7.03 -17.96
C SER A 111 -8.75 6.34 -19.13
N ILE A 112 -8.54 5.03 -19.31
CA ILE A 112 -9.18 4.24 -20.40
C ILE A 112 -10.70 4.27 -20.29
N PHE A 113 -11.24 4.14 -19.08
CA PHE A 113 -12.69 4.19 -18.84
C PHE A 113 -13.27 5.56 -19.22
N THR A 114 -12.59 6.64 -18.82
CA THR A 114 -13.02 8.01 -19.12
C THR A 114 -12.99 8.29 -20.62
N THR A 115 -11.93 7.88 -21.32
CA THR A 115 -11.84 8.05 -22.78
C THR A 115 -12.91 7.25 -23.51
N SER A 116 -13.22 6.04 -23.03
CA SER A 116 -14.28 5.20 -23.62
C SER A 116 -15.66 5.82 -23.43
N GLN A 117 -15.96 6.36 -22.23
CA GLN A 117 -17.21 7.07 -21.94
C GLN A 117 -17.39 8.31 -22.83
N LEU A 118 -16.35 9.12 -23.01
CA LEU A 118 -16.39 10.30 -23.88
C LEU A 118 -16.62 9.93 -25.34
N LEU A 119 -15.99 8.85 -25.83
CA LEU A 119 -16.20 8.36 -27.19
C LEU A 119 -17.65 7.90 -27.41
N VAL A 120 -18.24 7.18 -26.45
CA VAL A 120 -19.65 6.74 -26.51
C VAL A 120 -20.59 7.95 -26.55
N LEU A 121 -20.32 8.98 -25.75
CA LEU A 121 -21.14 10.20 -25.72
C LEU A 121 -21.06 10.98 -27.04
N LEU A 122 -19.86 11.11 -27.62
CA LEU A 122 -19.66 11.74 -28.93
C LEU A 122 -20.43 10.99 -30.04
N VAL A 123 -20.37 9.66 -30.05
CA VAL A 123 -21.13 8.85 -31.02
C VAL A 123 -22.63 9.01 -30.80
N ALA A 124 -23.10 9.04 -29.55
CA ALA A 124 -24.50 9.28 -29.24
C ALA A 124 -24.97 10.64 -29.77
N GLU A 125 -24.22 11.72 -29.56
CA GLU A 125 -24.53 13.05 -30.10
C GLU A 125 -24.54 13.07 -31.64
N ALA A 126 -23.57 12.42 -32.29
CA ALA A 126 -23.52 12.32 -33.75
C ALA A 126 -24.72 11.57 -34.33
N VAL A 127 -25.17 10.50 -33.66
CA VAL A 127 -26.35 9.73 -34.04
C VAL A 127 -27.62 10.58 -33.89
N HIS A 128 -27.81 11.26 -32.75
CA HIS A 128 -28.95 12.16 -32.57
C HIS A 128 -28.92 13.33 -33.56
N GLY A 129 -27.75 13.89 -33.88
CA GLY A 129 -27.59 14.94 -34.90
C GLY A 129 -27.96 14.47 -36.30
N LEU A 130 -27.61 13.23 -36.67
CA LEU A 130 -28.01 12.63 -37.93
C LEU A 130 -29.53 12.38 -37.99
N PHE A 131 -30.13 11.91 -36.89
CA PHE A 131 -31.58 11.77 -36.77
C PHE A 131 -32.31 13.13 -36.78
N GLY A 132 -31.74 14.17 -36.17
CA GLY A 132 -32.27 15.53 -36.18
C GLY A 132 -32.26 16.18 -37.57
N LEU A 133 -31.24 15.88 -38.38
CA LEU A 133 -31.17 16.33 -39.78
C LEU A 133 -32.16 15.58 -40.69
N ALA A 134 -32.47 14.32 -40.38
CA ALA A 134 -33.42 13.50 -41.15
C ALA A 134 -34.89 13.92 -40.99
N VAL A 135 -35.24 14.63 -39.91
CA VAL A 135 -36.64 15.03 -39.61
C VAL A 135 -37.03 16.34 -40.31
N ILE A 136 -36.08 17.15 -40.81
CA ILE A 136 -36.40 18.44 -41.45
C ILE A 136 -36.70 18.32 -42.96
N GLY A 137 -36.47 17.16 -43.59
CA GLY A 137 -36.66 17.03 -45.04
C GLY A 137 -37.18 15.68 -45.51
N GLY A 138 -38.42 15.30 -45.19
CA GLY A 138 -39.31 14.43 -45.99
C GLY A 138 -38.80 13.08 -46.55
N GLY A 139 -37.59 12.63 -46.22
CA GLY A 139 -36.85 11.59 -46.93
C GLY A 139 -36.65 10.29 -46.15
N ALA A 140 -37.46 10.04 -45.12
CA ALA A 140 -37.40 8.82 -44.32
C ALA A 140 -37.77 7.53 -45.08
N LEU A 141 -38.05 7.58 -46.39
CA LEU A 141 -38.54 6.43 -47.15
C LEU A 141 -37.51 5.75 -48.07
N VAL A 142 -36.38 6.37 -48.40
CA VAL A 142 -35.50 5.83 -49.46
C VAL A 142 -34.38 4.91 -48.92
N LEU A 143 -33.77 5.24 -47.78
CA LEU A 143 -32.63 4.47 -47.26
C LEU A 143 -33.02 3.12 -46.63
N THR A 144 -34.21 3.04 -46.04
CA THR A 144 -34.75 1.78 -45.50
C THR A 144 -35.02 0.76 -46.61
N GLY A 145 -35.41 1.22 -47.81
CA GLY A 145 -35.64 0.37 -48.99
C GLY A 145 -34.36 -0.22 -49.59
N ILE A 146 -33.27 0.56 -49.64
CA ILE A 146 -31.99 0.11 -50.22
C ILE A 146 -31.33 -0.95 -49.33
N VAL A 147 -31.38 -0.80 -48.01
CA VAL A 147 -30.83 -1.78 -47.07
C VAL A 147 -31.66 -3.08 -47.05
N ALA A 148 -32.98 -3.00 -47.16
CA ALA A 148 -33.85 -4.18 -47.28
C ALA A 148 -33.63 -4.93 -48.61
N ALA A 149 -33.44 -4.22 -49.72
CA ALA A 149 -33.14 -4.82 -51.02
C ALA A 149 -31.77 -5.51 -51.06
N LEU A 150 -30.75 -4.92 -50.41
CA LEU A 150 -29.42 -5.53 -50.27
C LEU A 150 -29.41 -6.77 -49.39
N PHE A 151 -30.31 -6.87 -48.40
CA PHE A 151 -30.43 -8.05 -47.54
C PHE A 151 -31.25 -9.18 -48.16
N ALA A 152 -32.16 -8.87 -49.10
CA ALA A 152 -32.96 -9.87 -49.82
C ALA A 152 -32.20 -10.57 -50.96
N ALA A 153 -31.15 -9.95 -51.52
CA ALA A 153 -30.36 -10.49 -52.63
C ALA A 153 -29.26 -11.49 -52.21
N LYS A 154 -29.17 -11.86 -50.93
CA LYS A 154 -28.11 -12.72 -50.37
C LYS A 154 -28.63 -14.09 -49.87
N LYS A 155 -29.58 -14.68 -50.59
CA LYS A 155 -30.00 -16.08 -50.48
C LYS A 155 -29.84 -16.74 -51.84
#